data_AF-A0ABD2I0D8-F1
#
_entry.id   AF-A0ABD2I0D8-F1
#
_cell.length_a   1.000
_cell.length_b   1.000
_cell.length_c   1.000
_cell.angle_alpha   90.00
_cell.angle_beta   90.00
_cell.angle_gamma   90.00
#
_symmetry.space_group_name_H-M   'P 1'
#
loop_
_entity.id
_entity.type
_entity.pdbx_description
1 polymer ?
#
loop_
_entity_poly.entity_id
_entity_poly.type
_entity_poly.pdbx_seq_one_letter_code
_entity_poly.pdbx_strand_id
1 'polypeptide(L)'
;MPIKIDENKKGEFELFNWRPSRIEFENGEMQMPIITPIGLGQNTTKNMNKSTKKIIENQLRQTLSQLRTLKNMKTSDKNEWNRLFPTQKFIEKYHNFVLITCFVPLKQQILQFCAFVERKLRVQLMQFDQIMDNDIEYSHISAEKIVTNGKCPPERKEQNQTIKSHFCKSWLVGIRLKSGEHLEDNSQQNLSAELTEYINYILSNELDAKIMAEYKEKVLKQCYQPIKLESKLLGTDELERW
;
A
#
# COMPACT_ATOMS: atom_id res chain seq x y z
N MET A 1 15.80 16.65 -5.25
CA MET A 1 15.67 17.37 -6.54
C MET A 1 14.73 16.59 -7.45
N PRO A 2 13.85 17.25 -8.22
CA PRO A 2 12.97 16.58 -9.18
C PRO A 2 13.75 16.04 -10.39
N ILE A 3 13.28 14.92 -10.93
CA ILE A 3 13.77 14.37 -12.19
C ILE A 3 13.06 15.10 -13.33
N LYS A 4 13.85 15.75 -14.18
CA LYS A 4 13.39 16.46 -15.38
C LYS A 4 14.17 15.94 -16.59
N ILE A 5 13.46 15.66 -17.68
CA ILE A 5 14.06 15.21 -18.94
C ILE A 5 14.45 16.41 -19.80
N ASP A 6 13.66 17.49 -19.73
CA ASP A 6 13.91 18.76 -20.40
C ASP A 6 13.57 19.91 -19.44
N GLU A 7 14.07 21.10 -19.73
CA GLU A 7 13.61 22.31 -19.04
C GLU A 7 12.19 22.64 -19.46
N ASN A 8 11.36 23.05 -18.50
CA ASN A 8 10.01 23.51 -18.83
C ASN A 8 10.12 24.74 -19.73
N LYS A 9 9.48 24.69 -20.90
CA LYS A 9 9.47 25.82 -21.83
C LYS A 9 8.89 27.05 -21.13
N LYS A 10 9.65 28.15 -21.18
CA LYS A 10 9.18 29.47 -20.76
C LYS A 10 8.21 30.01 -21.82
N GLY A 11 7.08 30.54 -21.37
CA GLY A 11 6.04 31.01 -22.27
C GLY A 11 4.81 31.46 -21.51
N GLU A 12 3.75 31.78 -22.26
CA GLU A 12 2.50 32.35 -21.74
C GLU A 12 1.83 31.48 -20.66
N PHE A 13 2.06 30.17 -20.70
CA PHE A 13 1.48 29.20 -19.76
C PHE A 13 2.45 28.72 -18.66
N GLU A 14 3.56 29.42 -18.42
CA GLU A 14 4.57 28.98 -17.43
C GLU A 14 4.00 28.83 -16.01
N LEU A 15 2.96 29.61 -15.67
CA LEU A 15 2.25 29.54 -14.38
C LEU A 15 1.60 28.17 -14.11
N PHE A 16 1.28 27.41 -15.15
CA PHE A 16 0.66 26.10 -15.04
C PHE A 16 1.67 24.96 -14.90
N ASN A 17 2.97 25.25 -15.07
CA ASN A 17 4.01 24.27 -14.81
C ASN A 17 4.02 23.90 -13.32
N TRP A 18 4.15 22.61 -13.04
CA TRP A 18 4.35 22.14 -11.69
C TRP A 18 5.61 22.77 -11.11
N ARG A 19 5.44 23.38 -9.94
CA ARG A 19 6.50 23.89 -9.09
C ARG A 19 6.23 23.38 -7.68
N PRO A 20 7.26 22.98 -6.93
CA PRO A 20 7.09 22.63 -5.54
C PRO A 20 6.60 23.88 -4.79
N SER A 21 5.57 23.73 -3.95
CA SER A 21 5.28 24.80 -3.00
C SER A 21 6.44 24.94 -2.02
N ARG A 22 6.62 26.14 -1.47
CA ARG A 22 7.65 26.40 -0.47
C ARG A 22 7.50 25.47 0.74
N ILE A 23 6.27 25.22 1.16
CA ILE A 23 5.92 24.35 2.29
C ILE A 23 6.25 22.89 2.00
N GLU A 24 5.86 22.35 0.84
CA GLU A 24 6.18 20.97 0.46
C GLU A 24 7.69 20.72 0.35
N PHE A 25 8.45 21.77 -0.05
CA PHE A 25 9.90 21.72 -0.12
C PHE A 25 10.54 21.74 1.27
N GLU A 26 10.12 22.69 2.13
CA GLU A 26 10.63 22.84 3.51
C GLU A 26 10.28 21.62 4.38
N ASN A 27 9.09 21.05 4.21
CA ASN A 27 8.64 19.88 4.96
C ASN A 27 9.15 18.54 4.39
N GLY A 28 9.84 18.54 3.25
CA GLY A 28 10.28 17.30 2.59
C GLY A 28 9.14 16.37 2.18
N GLU A 29 7.94 16.93 1.93
CA GLU A 29 6.75 16.17 1.57
C GLU A 29 6.88 15.54 0.18
N MET A 30 7.69 16.14 -0.68
CA MET A 30 8.03 15.59 -1.98
C MET A 30 8.94 14.38 -1.88
N GLN A 31 8.34 13.21 -2.02
CA GLN A 31 9.06 11.96 -1.90
C GLN A 31 9.99 11.69 -3.10
N MET A 32 9.44 11.70 -4.33
CA MET A 32 10.18 11.40 -5.57
C MET A 32 9.57 12.08 -6.82
N PRO A 33 9.66 13.41 -7.00
CA PRO A 33 8.99 14.10 -8.10
C PRO A 33 9.61 13.78 -9.48
N ILE A 34 8.79 13.29 -10.41
CA ILE A 34 9.15 13.02 -11.82
C ILE A 34 8.26 13.89 -12.72
N ILE A 35 8.87 14.76 -13.52
CA ILE A 35 8.15 15.80 -14.27
C ILE A 35 8.03 15.42 -15.74
N THR A 36 6.82 15.50 -16.29
CA THR A 36 6.59 15.28 -17.72
C THR A 36 7.30 16.31 -18.59
N PRO A 37 7.90 15.94 -19.74
CA PRO A 37 8.69 16.84 -20.58
C PRO A 37 7.85 17.78 -21.49
N ILE A 38 6.54 17.91 -21.25
CA ILE A 38 5.64 18.73 -22.07
C ILE A 38 5.70 20.18 -21.59
N GLY A 39 5.31 21.15 -22.43
CA GLY A 39 5.25 22.59 -22.10
C GLY A 39 4.31 22.99 -20.92
N LEU A 40 3.75 22.01 -20.22
CA LEU A 40 2.97 22.10 -18.99
C LEU A 40 3.41 20.98 -18.03
N GLY A 41 4.69 20.98 -17.64
CA GLY A 41 5.28 19.86 -16.91
C GLY A 41 4.55 19.56 -15.61
N GLN A 42 4.03 18.34 -15.43
CA GLN A 42 3.33 17.91 -14.22
C GLN A 42 4.10 16.81 -13.49
N ASN A 43 3.95 16.76 -12.17
CA ASN A 43 4.49 15.68 -11.35
C ASN A 43 3.63 14.40 -11.50
N THR A 44 4.19 13.38 -12.16
CA THR A 44 3.51 12.09 -12.38
C THR A 44 3.45 11.23 -11.12
N THR A 45 4.37 11.44 -10.18
CA THR A 45 4.52 10.67 -8.95
C THR A 45 3.94 11.39 -7.73
N LYS A 46 2.93 12.25 -7.93
CA LYS A 46 2.26 13.00 -6.85
C LYS A 46 1.61 12.13 -5.75
N ASN A 47 1.32 10.87 -6.05
CA ASN A 47 0.68 9.94 -5.10
C ASN A 47 1.70 9.19 -4.21
N MET A 48 3.00 9.40 -4.43
CA MET A 48 4.06 8.78 -3.65
C MET A 48 4.02 9.20 -2.18
N ASN A 49 4.04 8.22 -1.28
CA ASN A 49 4.22 8.42 0.16
C ASN A 49 5.59 7.89 0.61
N LYS A 50 5.95 8.13 1.89
CA LYS A 50 7.24 7.71 2.48
C LYS A 50 7.46 6.20 2.30
N SER A 51 6.43 5.40 2.55
CA SER A 51 6.44 3.94 2.42
C SER A 51 6.74 3.47 1.00
N THR A 52 6.02 3.99 0.01
CA THR A 52 6.23 3.65 -1.40
C THR A 52 7.62 4.10 -1.87
N LYS A 53 8.11 5.25 -1.39
CA LYS A 53 9.47 5.72 -1.69
C LYS A 53 10.50 4.73 -1.16
N LYS A 54 10.39 4.35 0.11
CA LYS A 54 11.30 3.38 0.74
C LYS A 54 11.29 2.05 -0.01
N ILE A 55 10.11 1.56 -0.40
CA ILE A 55 9.97 0.33 -1.19
C ILE A 55 10.73 0.45 -2.52
N ILE A 56 10.53 1.55 -3.27
CA ILE A 56 11.21 1.75 -4.55
C ILE A 56 12.72 1.88 -4.36
N GLU A 57 13.18 2.66 -3.39
CA GLU A 57 14.61 2.82 -3.09
C GLU A 57 15.28 1.49 -2.71
N ASN A 58 14.62 0.69 -1.86
CA ASN A 58 15.11 -0.63 -1.46
C ASN A 58 15.22 -1.56 -2.68
N GLN A 59 14.20 -1.57 -3.55
CA GLN A 59 14.25 -2.38 -4.78
C GLN A 59 15.36 -1.91 -5.71
N LEU A 60 15.53 -0.60 -5.91
CA LEU A 60 16.61 -0.06 -6.74
C LEU A 60 18.00 -0.44 -6.20
N ARG A 61 18.19 -0.40 -4.86
CA ARG A 61 19.46 -0.82 -4.22
C ARG A 61 19.70 -2.32 -4.40
N GLN A 62 18.69 -3.15 -4.18
CA GLN A 62 18.77 -4.59 -4.38
C GLN A 62 19.11 -4.93 -5.83
N THR A 63 18.39 -4.35 -6.79
CA THR A 63 18.64 -4.55 -8.23
C THR A 63 20.03 -4.07 -8.63
N LEU A 64 20.50 -2.93 -8.10
CA LEU A 64 21.87 -2.46 -8.38
C LEU A 64 22.93 -3.44 -7.86
N SER A 65 22.72 -4.03 -6.69
CA SER A 65 23.61 -5.08 -6.15
C SER A 65 23.64 -6.31 -7.07
N GLN A 66 22.47 -6.80 -7.48
CA GLN A 66 22.35 -7.93 -8.41
C GLN A 66 23.03 -7.62 -9.76
N LEU A 67 22.82 -6.42 -10.31
CA LEU A 67 23.46 -5.97 -11.56
C LEU A 67 24.99 -5.94 -11.45
N ARG A 68 25.54 -5.51 -10.31
CA ARG A 68 27.00 -5.53 -10.09
C ARG A 68 27.53 -6.95 -10.05
N THR A 69 26.84 -7.86 -9.38
CA THR A 69 27.19 -9.28 -9.35
C THR A 69 27.18 -9.89 -10.75
N LEU A 70 26.12 -9.64 -11.52
CA LEU A 70 26.01 -10.12 -12.90
C LEU A 70 27.08 -9.52 -13.82
N LYS A 71 27.38 -8.22 -13.71
CA LYS A 71 28.42 -7.56 -14.52
C LYS A 71 29.81 -8.15 -14.28
N ASN A 72 30.10 -8.57 -13.05
CA ASN A 72 31.39 -9.17 -12.69
C ASN A 72 31.49 -10.64 -13.12
N MET A 73 30.39 -11.25 -13.56
CA MET A 73 30.32 -12.62 -14.04
C MET A 73 30.66 -12.65 -15.54
N LYS A 74 31.73 -13.39 -15.91
CA LYS A 74 32.29 -13.40 -17.28
C LYS A 74 31.48 -14.24 -18.29
N THR A 75 30.36 -14.81 -17.90
CA THR A 75 29.64 -15.82 -18.69
C THR A 75 28.57 -15.18 -19.59
N SER A 76 28.59 -15.56 -20.86
CA SER A 76 27.63 -15.19 -21.91
C SER A 76 26.28 -15.92 -21.80
N ASP A 77 25.91 -16.40 -20.62
CA ASP A 77 24.68 -17.16 -20.42
C ASP A 77 23.48 -16.21 -20.26
N LYS A 78 22.68 -16.12 -21.33
CA LYS A 78 21.42 -15.35 -21.36
C LYS A 78 20.46 -15.70 -20.22
N ASN A 79 20.56 -16.90 -19.65
CA ASN A 79 19.68 -17.40 -18.60
C ASN A 79 19.91 -16.71 -17.23
N GLU A 80 21.07 -16.07 -17.01
CA GLU A 80 21.37 -15.42 -15.73
C GLU A 80 20.67 -14.07 -15.54
N TRP A 81 20.26 -13.40 -16.63
CA TRP A 81 19.46 -12.17 -16.57
C TRP A 81 18.08 -12.38 -15.94
N ASN A 82 17.55 -13.61 -16.00
CA ASN A 82 16.30 -13.98 -15.33
C ASN A 82 16.35 -13.75 -13.81
N ARG A 83 17.56 -13.73 -13.21
CA ARG A 83 17.75 -13.44 -11.78
C ARG A 83 17.40 -11.99 -11.39
N LEU A 84 17.39 -11.05 -12.34
CA LEU A 84 16.98 -9.65 -12.10
C LEU A 84 15.46 -9.47 -11.99
N PHE A 85 14.70 -10.44 -12.49
CA PHE A 85 13.25 -10.42 -12.46
C PHE A 85 12.77 -11.53 -11.53
N PRO A 86 13.01 -11.40 -10.21
CA PRO A 86 12.63 -12.42 -9.26
C PRO A 86 11.11 -12.62 -9.32
N THR A 87 10.69 -13.87 -9.42
CA THR A 87 9.28 -14.29 -9.33
C THR A 87 8.80 -14.36 -7.88
N GLN A 88 9.49 -13.68 -6.95
CA GLN A 88 9.20 -13.77 -5.53
C GLN A 88 7.77 -13.29 -5.27
N LYS A 89 6.97 -14.14 -4.62
CA LYS A 89 5.59 -13.81 -4.32
C LYS A 89 5.54 -12.70 -3.28
N PHE A 90 4.49 -11.87 -3.31
CA PHE A 90 4.31 -10.80 -2.33
C PHE A 90 4.33 -11.33 -0.88
N ILE A 91 3.75 -12.51 -0.66
CA ILE A 91 3.69 -13.21 0.63
C ILE A 91 5.09 -13.58 1.15
N GLU A 92 6.05 -13.85 0.27
CA GLU A 92 7.41 -14.22 0.67
C GLU A 92 8.26 -12.98 1.05
N LYS A 93 7.76 -11.77 0.78
CA LYS A 93 8.49 -10.52 1.01
C LYS A 93 8.32 -9.96 2.43
N TYR A 94 7.27 -10.36 3.14
CA TYR A 94 6.93 -9.82 4.46
C TYR A 94 6.64 -10.94 5.45
N HIS A 95 6.82 -10.65 6.74
CA HIS A 95 6.44 -11.55 7.82
C HIS A 95 5.08 -11.21 8.42
N ASN A 96 4.70 -9.95 8.35
CA ASN A 96 3.48 -9.43 8.97
C ASN A 96 2.56 -8.88 7.88
N PHE A 97 1.28 -9.26 7.95
CA PHE A 97 0.28 -8.89 6.96
C PHE A 97 -0.97 -8.34 7.62
N VAL A 98 -1.55 -7.32 6.99
CA VAL A 98 -2.90 -6.84 7.28
C VAL A 98 -3.78 -7.17 6.10
N LEU A 99 -4.92 -7.76 6.39
CA LEU A 99 -5.98 -8.00 5.42
C LEU A 99 -7.09 -6.98 5.63
N ILE A 100 -7.35 -6.19 4.61
CA ILE A 100 -8.45 -5.22 4.59
C ILE A 100 -9.55 -5.79 3.72
N THR A 101 -10.75 -5.98 4.26
CA THR A 101 -11.86 -6.59 3.54
C THR A 101 -13.12 -5.74 3.63
N CYS A 102 -13.70 -5.40 2.49
CA CYS A 102 -15.02 -4.80 2.41
C CYS A 102 -16.07 -5.89 2.15
N PHE A 103 -17.13 -5.90 2.93
CA PHE A 103 -18.26 -6.82 2.84
C PHE A 103 -19.50 -6.10 2.34
N VAL A 104 -20.15 -6.69 1.34
CA VAL A 104 -21.38 -6.15 0.75
C VAL A 104 -22.42 -7.26 0.48
N PRO A 105 -23.71 -6.95 0.61
CA PRO A 105 -24.80 -7.89 0.32
C PRO A 105 -25.03 -8.06 -1.19
N LEU A 106 -24.78 -7.00 -1.98
CA LEU A 106 -25.07 -6.97 -3.41
C LEU A 106 -23.81 -6.80 -4.25
N LYS A 107 -23.72 -7.53 -5.36
CA LYS A 107 -22.57 -7.45 -6.29
C LYS A 107 -22.31 -6.02 -6.81
N GLN A 108 -23.37 -5.24 -7.06
CA GLN A 108 -23.25 -3.86 -7.53
C GLN A 108 -22.50 -2.96 -6.54
N GLN A 109 -22.64 -3.22 -5.24
CA GLN A 109 -21.96 -2.46 -4.20
C GLN A 109 -20.44 -2.71 -4.15
N ILE A 110 -19.92 -3.77 -4.80
CA ILE A 110 -18.47 -3.92 -4.99
C ILE A 110 -17.94 -2.73 -5.81
N LEU A 111 -18.64 -2.33 -6.87
CA LEU A 111 -18.21 -1.23 -7.74
C LEU A 111 -18.42 0.14 -7.11
N GLN A 112 -19.20 0.23 -6.02
CA GLN A 112 -19.46 1.47 -5.30
C GLN A 112 -18.63 1.53 -4.00
N PHE A 113 -18.98 0.72 -3.01
CA PHE A 113 -18.35 0.73 -1.69
C PHE A 113 -16.91 0.22 -1.72
N CYS A 114 -16.67 -0.97 -2.27
CA CYS A 114 -15.31 -1.51 -2.31
C CYS A 114 -14.38 -0.69 -3.20
N ALA A 115 -14.88 -0.13 -4.31
CA ALA A 115 -14.10 0.81 -5.13
C ALA A 115 -13.83 2.14 -4.40
N PHE A 116 -14.74 2.61 -3.54
CA PHE A 116 -14.50 3.75 -2.68
C PHE A 116 -13.39 3.47 -1.67
N VAL A 117 -13.46 2.31 -0.98
CA VAL A 117 -12.41 1.85 -0.06
C VAL A 117 -11.06 1.84 -0.78
N GLU A 118 -10.97 1.21 -1.95
CA GLU A 118 -9.74 1.13 -2.77
C GLU A 118 -9.10 2.49 -3.05
N ARG A 119 -9.91 3.51 -3.38
CA ARG A 119 -9.42 4.89 -3.63
C ARG A 119 -8.89 5.56 -2.36
N LYS A 120 -9.34 5.14 -1.19
CA LYS A 120 -8.99 5.71 0.11
C LYS A 120 -7.83 5.00 0.80
N LEU A 121 -7.61 3.72 0.50
CA LEU A 121 -6.57 2.91 1.14
C LEU A 121 -5.22 3.60 1.16
N ARG A 122 -4.76 4.16 0.05
CA ARG A 122 -3.45 4.84 -0.01
C ARG A 122 -3.32 5.97 1.01
N VAL A 123 -4.35 6.82 1.12
CA VAL A 123 -4.33 7.98 2.03
C VAL A 123 -4.43 7.53 3.47
N GLN A 124 -5.26 6.52 3.75
CA GLN A 124 -5.45 6.02 5.11
C GLN A 124 -4.28 5.19 5.61
N LEU A 125 -3.66 4.38 4.73
CA LEU A 125 -2.40 3.68 5.04
C LEU A 125 -1.26 4.67 5.30
N MET A 126 -1.21 5.80 4.58
CA MET A 126 -0.24 6.85 4.87
C MET A 126 -0.45 7.45 6.27
N GLN A 127 -1.69 7.65 6.71
CA GLN A 127 -1.98 8.12 8.08
C GLN A 127 -1.66 7.05 9.12
N PHE A 128 -1.97 5.79 8.82
CA PHE A 128 -1.62 4.64 9.66
C PHE A 128 -0.10 4.58 9.88
N ASP A 129 0.70 4.68 8.81
CA ASP A 129 2.17 4.70 8.90
C ASP A 129 2.68 5.89 9.72
N GLN A 130 1.99 7.03 9.70
CA GLN A 130 2.34 8.20 10.52
C GLN A 130 2.05 7.99 12.00
N ILE A 131 0.90 7.39 12.33
CA ILE A 131 0.50 7.10 13.72
C ILE A 131 1.44 6.04 14.31
N MET A 132 1.79 5.04 13.50
CA MET A 132 2.63 3.91 13.89
C MET A 132 4.12 4.12 13.61
N ASP A 133 4.58 5.37 13.44
CA ASP A 133 5.97 5.64 13.05
C ASP A 133 6.98 5.11 14.09
N ASN A 134 6.62 4.88 15.35
CA ASN A 134 7.55 4.30 16.32
C ASN A 134 7.84 2.81 16.07
N ASP A 135 6.87 2.07 15.54
CA ASP A 135 6.92 0.59 15.44
C ASP A 135 7.01 0.09 14.00
N ILE A 136 6.44 0.83 13.04
CA ILE A 136 6.33 0.44 11.63
C ILE A 136 7.29 1.28 10.80
N GLU A 137 8.13 0.61 10.00
CA GLU A 137 9.04 1.27 9.08
C GLU A 137 8.30 1.72 7.82
N TYR A 138 7.48 0.82 7.25
CA TYR A 138 6.61 1.12 6.12
C TYR A 138 5.55 0.02 5.91
N SER A 139 4.42 0.40 5.32
CA SER A 139 3.42 -0.53 4.78
C SER A 139 3.49 -0.62 3.25
N HIS A 140 3.18 -1.79 2.70
CA HIS A 140 3.14 -2.06 1.26
C HIS A 140 1.82 -2.70 0.90
N ILE A 141 0.98 -2.03 0.12
CA ILE A 141 -0.22 -2.66 -0.44
C ILE A 141 0.15 -3.52 -1.65
N SER A 142 -0.33 -4.76 -1.69
CA SER A 142 -0.14 -5.63 -2.85
C SER A 142 -0.85 -5.06 -4.07
N ALA A 143 -0.14 -4.99 -5.20
CA ALA A 143 -0.74 -4.67 -6.50
C ALA A 143 -1.52 -5.87 -7.06
N GLU A 144 -1.14 -7.08 -6.65
CA GLU A 144 -1.85 -8.31 -7.01
C GLU A 144 -3.14 -8.39 -6.20
N LYS A 145 -4.26 -8.57 -6.90
CA LYS A 145 -5.54 -8.77 -6.26
C LYS A 145 -5.55 -10.18 -5.69
N ILE A 146 -5.82 -10.33 -4.40
CA ILE A 146 -6.27 -11.62 -3.87
C ILE A 146 -7.58 -11.93 -4.62
N VAL A 147 -7.56 -12.99 -5.43
CA VAL A 147 -8.65 -13.31 -6.34
C VAL A 147 -9.79 -13.92 -5.53
N THR A 148 -10.61 -13.07 -4.93
CA THR A 148 -11.99 -13.47 -4.64
C THR A 148 -12.78 -13.21 -5.92
N ASN A 149 -13.54 -14.19 -6.42
CA ASN A 149 -14.46 -14.02 -7.55
C ASN A 149 -15.67 -13.12 -7.19
N GLY A 150 -15.41 -12.05 -6.43
CA GLY A 150 -16.38 -11.21 -5.75
C GLY A 150 -17.07 -11.87 -4.56
N LYS A 151 -16.91 -13.19 -4.33
CA LYS A 151 -17.54 -13.94 -3.24
C LYS A 151 -16.61 -14.08 -2.04
N CYS A 152 -17.16 -14.02 -0.83
CA CYS A 152 -16.38 -14.25 0.38
C CYS A 152 -16.05 -15.73 0.59
N PRO A 153 -14.85 -16.04 1.13
CA PRO A 153 -14.53 -17.39 1.60
C PRO A 153 -15.58 -17.88 2.61
N PRO A 154 -15.90 -19.19 2.61
CA PRO A 154 -16.94 -19.76 3.45
C PRO A 154 -16.70 -19.50 4.95
N GLU A 155 -15.46 -19.57 5.42
CA GLU A 155 -15.05 -19.30 6.81
C GLU A 155 -15.42 -17.88 7.28
N ARG A 156 -15.40 -16.89 6.38
CA ARG A 156 -15.76 -15.48 6.67
C ARG A 156 -17.27 -15.24 6.63
N LYS A 157 -18.06 -16.15 6.04
CA LYS A 157 -19.54 -16.06 6.06
C LYS A 157 -20.11 -16.40 7.42
N GLU A 158 -19.45 -17.28 8.18
CA GLU A 158 -19.91 -17.73 9.50
C GLU A 158 -19.60 -16.73 10.61
N GLN A 159 -18.49 -15.99 10.52
CA GLN A 159 -18.09 -14.98 11.51
C GLN A 159 -18.91 -13.67 11.41
N ASN A 160 -19.58 -13.41 10.29
CA ASN A 160 -20.39 -12.20 10.08
C ASN A 160 -21.89 -12.52 10.03
N GLN A 161 -22.45 -13.05 11.13
CA GLN A 161 -23.89 -13.38 11.21
C GLN A 161 -24.81 -12.16 11.05
N THR A 162 -24.33 -10.94 11.33
CA THR A 162 -25.10 -9.69 11.27
C THR A 162 -25.32 -9.15 9.84
N ILE A 163 -24.44 -9.49 8.90
CA ILE A 163 -24.58 -9.12 7.50
C ILE A 163 -24.39 -10.40 6.71
N LYS A 164 -25.48 -10.98 6.19
CA LYS A 164 -25.46 -12.07 5.19
C LYS A 164 -24.77 -11.58 3.89
N SER A 165 -23.50 -11.22 3.98
CA SER A 165 -22.68 -10.63 2.92
C SER A 165 -22.20 -11.76 2.02
N HIS A 166 -22.78 -11.81 0.83
CA HIS A 166 -22.42 -12.81 -0.16
C HIS A 166 -21.16 -12.42 -0.93
N PHE A 167 -20.79 -11.13 -0.86
CA PHE A 167 -19.74 -10.55 -1.67
C PHE A 167 -18.74 -9.76 -0.85
N CYS A 168 -17.46 -9.86 -1.22
CA CYS A 168 -16.41 -9.03 -0.68
C CYS A 168 -15.23 -8.89 -1.63
N LYS A 169 -14.44 -7.86 -1.38
CA LYS A 169 -13.13 -7.65 -1.98
C LYS A 169 -12.13 -7.39 -0.87
N SER A 170 -10.95 -7.97 -1.01
CA SER A 170 -9.89 -7.89 -0.01
C SER A 170 -8.61 -7.34 -0.62
N TRP A 171 -7.83 -6.64 0.21
CA TRP A 171 -6.50 -6.13 -0.12
C TRP A 171 -5.50 -6.61 0.92
N LEU A 172 -4.37 -7.12 0.44
CA LEU A 172 -3.26 -7.52 1.29
C LEU A 172 -2.29 -6.37 1.45
N VAL A 173 -1.88 -6.12 2.70
CA VAL A 173 -0.88 -5.12 3.04
C VAL A 173 0.23 -5.80 3.82
N GLY A 174 1.46 -5.78 3.31
CA GLY A 174 2.64 -6.21 4.03
C GLY A 174 3.15 -5.10 4.94
N ILE A 175 3.54 -5.44 6.17
CA ILE A 175 4.10 -4.50 7.15
C ILE A 175 5.56 -4.88 7.41
N ARG A 176 6.45 -3.88 7.33
CA ARG A 176 7.84 -3.99 7.83
C ARG A 176 7.92 -3.22 9.14
N LEU A 177 8.33 -3.91 10.21
CA LEU A 177 8.56 -3.29 11.51
C LEU A 177 9.93 -2.60 11.53
N LYS A 178 10.06 -1.57 12.37
CA LYS A 178 11.38 -0.99 12.66
C LYS A 178 12.15 -1.99 13.50
N SER A 179 13.28 -2.46 12.98
CA SER A 179 14.20 -3.24 13.80
C SER A 179 14.84 -2.32 14.82
N GLY A 180 14.81 -2.69 16.11
CA GLY A 180 15.64 -2.04 17.11
C GLY A 180 17.10 -2.05 16.65
N GLU A 181 17.86 -1.02 17.01
CA GLU A 181 19.28 -0.84 16.63
C GLU A 181 20.14 -2.01 17.13
N HIS A 182 20.11 -3.19 16.48
CA HIS A 182 21.10 -4.29 16.49
C HIS A 182 20.61 -5.66 16.00
N LEU A 183 19.59 -5.76 15.13
CA LEU A 183 19.16 -7.07 14.63
C LEU A 183 19.34 -7.20 13.12
N GLU A 184 20.13 -8.21 12.72
CA GLU A 184 20.35 -8.61 11.33
C GLU A 184 19.01 -8.87 10.62
N ASP A 185 18.96 -8.49 9.33
CA ASP A 185 17.79 -8.45 8.43
C ASP A 185 16.97 -9.76 8.31
N ASN A 186 17.44 -10.86 8.90
CA ASN A 186 16.87 -12.21 8.82
C ASN A 186 16.20 -12.72 10.11
N SER A 187 16.16 -11.93 11.18
CA SER A 187 15.45 -12.35 12.39
C SER A 187 13.94 -12.16 12.22
N GLN A 188 13.17 -13.26 12.32
CA GLN A 188 11.70 -13.25 12.37
C GLN A 188 11.27 -12.40 13.57
N GLN A 189 10.98 -11.11 13.34
CA GLN A 189 10.39 -10.25 14.36
C GLN A 189 8.91 -10.59 14.46
N ASN A 190 8.62 -11.57 15.30
CA ASN A 190 7.25 -11.88 15.70
C ASN A 190 6.71 -10.70 16.51
N LEU A 191 5.54 -10.21 16.11
CA LEU A 191 4.82 -9.17 16.84
C LEU A 191 4.47 -9.66 18.25
N SER A 192 4.71 -8.81 19.26
CA SER A 192 4.19 -9.09 20.60
C SER A 192 2.65 -9.08 20.57
N ALA A 193 2.02 -9.79 21.51
CA ALA A 193 0.57 -9.78 21.63
C ALA A 193 0.03 -8.35 21.84
N GLU A 194 0.73 -7.55 22.65
CA GLU A 194 0.41 -6.15 22.92
C GLU A 194 0.44 -5.29 21.65
N LEU A 195 1.52 -5.40 20.85
CA LEU A 195 1.65 -4.64 19.60
C LEU A 195 0.62 -5.10 18.56
N THR A 196 0.30 -6.39 18.53
CA THR A 196 -0.76 -6.93 17.67
C THR A 196 -2.13 -6.35 18.02
N GLU A 197 -2.48 -6.31 19.30
CA GLU A 197 -3.73 -5.71 19.77
C GLU A 197 -3.78 -4.22 19.46
N TYR A 198 -2.68 -3.51 19.69
CA TYR A 198 -2.57 -2.09 19.38
C TYR A 198 -2.72 -1.80 17.89
N ILE A 199 -2.06 -2.57 17.01
CA ILE A 199 -2.21 -2.44 15.56
C ILE A 199 -3.67 -2.66 15.14
N ASN A 200 -4.32 -3.72 15.63
CA ASN A 200 -5.73 -3.99 15.32
C ASN A 200 -6.67 -2.88 15.82
N TYR A 201 -6.38 -2.30 16.98
CA TYR A 201 -7.10 -1.14 17.51
C TYR A 201 -6.98 0.07 16.58
N ILE A 202 -5.77 0.41 16.12
CA ILE A 202 -5.56 1.53 15.19
C ILE A 202 -6.21 1.26 13.84
N LEU A 203 -6.09 0.04 13.30
CA LEU A 203 -6.75 -0.34 12.05
C LEU A 203 -8.28 -0.15 12.13
N SER A 204 -8.90 -0.56 13.23
CA SER A 204 -10.35 -0.44 13.40
C SER A 204 -10.81 1.00 13.62
N ASN A 205 -10.12 1.74 14.51
CA ASN A 205 -10.58 3.06 14.97
C ASN A 205 -10.09 4.23 14.12
N GLU A 206 -8.94 4.08 13.46
CA GLU A 206 -8.38 5.13 12.61
C GLU A 206 -8.63 4.83 11.14
N LEU A 207 -8.26 3.63 10.65
CA LEU A 207 -8.39 3.32 9.22
C LEU A 207 -9.84 3.03 8.82
N ASP A 208 -10.46 2.02 9.45
CA ASP A 208 -11.81 1.59 9.06
C ASP A 208 -12.86 2.65 9.39
N ALA A 209 -12.81 3.21 10.61
CA ALA A 209 -13.77 4.21 11.05
C ALA A 209 -13.75 5.47 10.18
N LYS A 210 -12.57 6.00 9.80
CA LYS A 210 -12.47 7.18 8.93
C LYS A 210 -13.01 6.91 7.52
N ILE A 211 -12.68 5.75 6.94
CA ILE A 211 -13.22 5.36 5.62
C ILE A 211 -14.75 5.25 5.68
N MET A 212 -15.26 4.59 6.71
CA MET A 212 -16.70 4.40 6.90
C MET A 212 -17.44 5.72 7.17
N ALA A 213 -16.87 6.62 7.98
CA ALA A 213 -17.42 7.95 8.23
C ALA A 213 -17.50 8.77 6.94
N GLU A 214 -16.42 8.81 6.15
CA GLU A 214 -16.39 9.56 4.89
C GLU A 214 -17.37 8.97 3.86
N TYR A 215 -17.48 7.64 3.78
CA TYR A 215 -18.46 6.99 2.89
C TYR A 215 -19.90 7.32 3.31
N LYS A 216 -20.20 7.29 4.62
CA LYS A 216 -21.52 7.63 5.15
C LYS A 216 -21.93 9.05 4.80
N GLU A 217 -21.01 10.00 4.96
CA GLU A 217 -21.24 11.41 4.70
C GLU A 217 -21.40 11.70 3.19
N LYS A 218 -20.45 11.23 2.37
CA LYS A 218 -20.35 11.64 0.96
C LYS A 218 -21.20 10.81 0.01
N VAL A 219 -21.43 9.54 0.33
CA VAL A 219 -22.10 8.59 -0.56
C VAL A 219 -23.47 8.21 -0.05
N LEU A 220 -23.58 7.80 1.23
CA LEU A 220 -24.86 7.33 1.77
C LEU A 220 -25.84 8.45 2.10
N LYS A 221 -25.35 9.65 2.47
CA LYS A 221 -26.20 10.81 2.81
C LYS A 221 -27.34 10.43 3.76
N GLN A 222 -26.99 9.75 4.87
CA GLN A 222 -27.93 9.25 5.90
C GLN A 222 -28.80 8.04 5.50
N CYS A 223 -28.63 7.45 4.30
CA CYS A 223 -29.26 6.18 3.95
C CYS A 223 -28.50 4.99 4.57
N TYR A 224 -29.24 3.99 5.05
CA TYR A 224 -28.64 2.76 5.57
C TYR A 224 -28.35 1.77 4.44
N GLN A 225 -27.13 1.21 4.42
CA GLN A 225 -26.77 0.03 3.64
C GLN A 225 -26.07 -0.97 4.57
N PRO A 226 -26.38 -2.28 4.50
CA PRO A 226 -25.74 -3.27 5.36
C PRO A 226 -24.35 -3.64 4.80
N ILE A 227 -23.41 -2.73 4.92
CA ILE A 227 -22.01 -2.85 4.50
C ILE A 227 -21.09 -2.89 5.71
N LYS A 228 -19.94 -3.58 5.60
CA LYS A 228 -18.91 -3.63 6.65
C LYS A 228 -17.53 -3.50 6.03
N LEU A 229 -16.65 -2.79 6.70
CA LEU A 229 -15.21 -2.78 6.44
C LEU A 229 -14.53 -3.41 7.65
N GLU A 230 -13.53 -4.24 7.40
CA GLU A 230 -12.76 -4.91 8.45
C GLU A 230 -11.31 -5.03 8.03
N SER A 231 -10.44 -4.41 8.82
CA SER A 231 -8.99 -4.50 8.71
C SER A 231 -8.45 -5.27 9.91
N LYS A 232 -7.70 -6.34 9.64
CA LYS A 232 -7.14 -7.20 10.69
C LYS A 232 -5.74 -7.63 10.33
N LEU A 233 -4.85 -7.67 11.31
CA LEU A 233 -3.57 -8.37 11.20
C LEU A 233 -3.82 -9.89 11.07
N LEU A 234 -3.18 -10.52 10.08
CA LEU A 234 -3.24 -11.95 9.86
C LEU A 234 -2.21 -12.68 10.71
N GLY A 235 -2.62 -13.81 11.29
CA GLY A 235 -1.67 -14.79 11.82
C GLY A 235 -0.97 -15.55 10.68
N THR A 236 0.17 -16.16 10.98
CA THR A 236 0.96 -16.95 10.02
C THR A 236 0.13 -18.04 9.32
N ASP A 237 -0.78 -18.68 10.06
CA ASP A 237 -1.58 -19.81 9.57
C ASP A 237 -2.83 -19.37 8.78
N GLU A 238 -3.21 -18.10 8.87
CA GLU A 238 -4.35 -17.54 8.14
C GLU A 238 -3.97 -17.15 6.70
N LEU A 239 -2.67 -16.98 6.41
CA LEU A 239 -2.18 -16.45 5.14
C LEU A 239 -2.28 -17.47 3.98
N GLU A 240 -2.10 -18.77 4.26
CA GLU A 240 -2.21 -19.84 3.25
C GLU A 240 -3.65 -20.08 2.77
N ARG A 241 -4.63 -19.49 3.46
CA ARG A 241 -6.06 -19.64 3.16
C ARG A 241 -6.57 -18.62 2.13
N TRP A 242 -5.70 -17.75 1.61
CA TRP A 242 -6.04 -16.65 0.69
C TRP A 242 -5.26 -16.70 -0.63
#